data_AF-A0A428T3Q2-F1
#
_entry.id   AF-A0A428T3Q2-F1
#
_cell.length_a   1.000
_cell.length_b   1.000
_cell.length_c   1.000
_cell.angle_alpha   90.00
_cell.angle_beta   90.00
_cell.angle_gamma   90.00
#
_symmetry.space_group_name_H-M   'P 1'
#
loop_
_entity.id
_entity.type
_entity.pdbx_description
1 polymer ?
#
loop_
_entity_poly.entity_id
_entity_poly.type
_entity_poly.pdbx_seq_one_letter_code
_entity_poly.pdbx_strand_id
1 'polypeptide(L)'
;MESFLGFDLSRNYSFFAVPAAFFVMAFPHIYAVRISAGTYDNANPRGHKENKKQLILRAKAATENGFETIGYFAAGVAAANHAGVRAPALNALSFGYVACRTAYNVAYVWLQADRRLCWVRSVVWTVGIGLITTLWVKAGNSMLAA
;
A
#
# COMPACT_ATOMS: atom_id res chain seq x y z
N MET A 1 -15.68 20.08 16.08
CA MET A 1 -14.91 18.84 15.85
C MET A 1 -14.59 18.81 14.37
N GLU A 2 -13.31 18.86 14.01
CA GLU A 2 -12.85 18.96 12.62
C GLU A 2 -13.14 17.63 11.90
N SER A 3 -14.22 17.57 11.12
CA SER A 3 -14.52 16.43 10.25
C SER A 3 -13.75 16.58 8.95
N PHE A 4 -12.87 15.63 8.63
CA PHE A 4 -12.26 15.56 7.30
C PHE A 4 -13.06 14.57 6.45
N LEU A 5 -13.70 15.04 5.37
CA LEU A 5 -14.56 14.24 4.49
C LEU A 5 -15.70 13.49 5.21
N GLY A 6 -16.22 14.05 6.31
CA GLY A 6 -17.27 13.43 7.13
C GLY A 6 -16.77 12.43 8.17
N PHE A 7 -15.47 12.16 8.25
CA PHE A 7 -14.88 11.32 9.29
C PHE A 7 -14.49 12.15 10.51
N ASP A 8 -14.94 11.71 11.68
CA ASP A 8 -14.46 12.19 12.98
C ASP A 8 -13.10 11.56 13.30
N LEU A 9 -12.03 12.27 12.96
CA LEU A 9 -10.65 11.79 13.13
C LEU A 9 -10.21 11.62 14.60
N SER A 10 -11.05 12.01 15.57
CA SER A 10 -10.83 11.68 16.99
C SER A 10 -11.07 10.19 17.28
N ARG A 11 -11.89 9.52 16.47
CA ARG A 11 -12.11 8.07 16.53
C ARG A 11 -11.01 7.32 15.80
N ASN A 12 -10.76 6.09 16.23
CA ASN A 12 -9.69 5.28 15.66
C ASN A 12 -10.19 4.40 14.52
N TYR A 13 -9.75 4.69 13.29
CA TYR A 13 -10.07 3.92 12.09
C TYR A 13 -8.88 3.16 11.53
N SER A 14 -7.71 3.23 12.20
CA SER A 14 -6.45 2.68 11.67
C SER A 14 -6.51 1.18 11.37
N PHE A 15 -7.28 0.40 12.15
CA PHE A 15 -7.48 -1.02 11.88
C PHE A 15 -8.16 -1.30 10.54
N PHE A 16 -9.06 -0.43 10.06
CA PHE A 16 -9.71 -0.59 8.75
C PHE A 16 -8.77 -0.29 7.58
N ALA A 17 -7.69 0.46 7.83
CA ALA A 17 -6.69 0.75 6.81
C ALA A 17 -5.90 -0.50 6.40
N VAL A 18 -5.76 -1.50 7.28
CA VAL A 18 -5.05 -2.75 7.00
C VAL A 18 -5.74 -3.59 5.91
N PRO A 19 -7.02 -3.98 6.04
CA PRO A 19 -7.74 -4.67 4.96
C PRO A 19 -7.90 -3.78 3.73
N ALA A 20 -8.07 -2.46 3.88
CA ALA A 20 -8.09 -1.55 2.74
C ALA A 20 -6.77 -1.60 1.94
N ALA A 21 -5.62 -1.56 2.64
CA ALA A 21 -4.30 -1.69 2.02
C ALA A 21 -4.15 -3.04 1.31
N PHE A 22 -4.60 -4.15 1.91
CA PHE A 22 -4.57 -5.47 1.29
C PHE A 22 -5.27 -5.48 -0.07
N PHE A 23 -6.50 -4.95 -0.15
CA PHE A 23 -7.24 -4.91 -1.41
C PHE A 23 -6.62 -3.95 -2.43
N VAL A 24 -6.10 -2.80 -1.99
CA VAL A 24 -5.34 -1.88 -2.85
C VAL A 24 -4.11 -2.59 -3.42
N MET A 25 -3.37 -3.37 -2.62
CA MET A 25 -2.20 -4.14 -3.07
C MET A 25 -2.56 -5.26 -4.04
N ALA A 26 -3.72 -5.91 -3.88
CA ALA A 26 -4.19 -6.97 -4.75
C ALA A 26 -4.73 -6.47 -6.10
N PHE A 27 -5.14 -5.19 -6.18
CA PHE A 27 -5.76 -4.61 -7.37
C PHE A 27 -4.93 -4.76 -8.67
N PRO A 28 -3.60 -4.50 -8.70
CA PRO A 28 -2.81 -4.68 -9.91
C PRO A 28 -2.82 -6.13 -10.42
N HIS A 29 -2.87 -7.13 -9.55
CA HIS A 29 -3.02 -8.52 -9.97
C HIS A 29 -4.38 -8.78 -10.62
N ILE A 30 -5.46 -8.25 -10.06
CA ILE A 30 -6.80 -8.34 -10.68
C ILE A 30 -6.77 -7.70 -12.07
N TYR A 31 -6.15 -6.52 -12.20
CA TYR A 31 -5.94 -5.87 -13.48
C TYR A 31 -5.12 -6.74 -14.46
N ALA A 32 -4.04 -7.36 -13.99
CA ALA A 32 -3.20 -8.27 -14.78
C ALA A 32 -3.98 -9.46 -15.35
N VAL A 33 -4.83 -10.10 -14.53
CA VAL A 33 -5.71 -11.20 -14.97
C VAL A 33 -6.70 -10.70 -16.01
N ARG A 34 -7.33 -9.54 -15.77
CA ARG A 34 -8.31 -8.94 -16.70
C ARG A 34 -7.72 -8.64 -18.07
N ILE A 35 -6.53 -8.05 -18.13
CA ILE A 35 -5.88 -7.72 -19.42
C ILE A 35 -5.31 -8.95 -20.13
N SER A 36 -5.22 -10.08 -19.43
CA SER A 36 -4.79 -11.38 -19.97
C SER A 36 -5.97 -12.23 -20.49
N ALA A 37 -7.20 -11.73 -20.47
CA ALA A 37 -8.40 -12.46 -20.90
C ALA A 37 -8.21 -13.10 -22.30
N GLY A 38 -8.61 -14.36 -22.44
CA GLY A 38 -8.44 -15.16 -23.67
C GLY A 38 -7.03 -15.73 -23.89
N THR A 39 -6.07 -15.39 -23.02
CA THR A 39 -4.68 -15.87 -23.10
C THR A 39 -4.11 -16.30 -21.74
N TYR A 40 -4.90 -16.15 -20.68
CA TYR A 40 -4.55 -16.54 -19.31
C TYR A 40 -4.67 -18.05 -19.16
N ASP A 41 -3.55 -18.70 -18.86
CA ASP A 41 -3.50 -20.11 -18.50
C ASP A 41 -3.53 -20.25 -16.97
N ASN A 42 -4.58 -20.86 -16.44
CA ASN A 42 -4.70 -21.11 -14.99
C ASN A 42 -3.65 -22.11 -14.49
N ALA A 43 -3.18 -23.03 -15.33
CA ALA A 43 -2.13 -24.00 -14.99
C ALA A 43 -0.72 -23.38 -15.07
N ASN A 44 -0.55 -22.33 -15.87
CA ASN A 44 0.66 -21.51 -15.90
C ASN A 44 0.32 -20.01 -15.69
N PRO A 45 -0.06 -19.62 -14.46
CA PRO A 45 -0.53 -18.26 -14.19
C PRO A 45 0.57 -17.22 -14.39
N ARG A 46 1.84 -17.63 -14.56
CA ARG A 46 3.03 -16.78 -14.79
C ARG A 46 3.43 -16.70 -16.28
N GLY A 47 2.86 -17.53 -17.15
CA GLY A 47 3.05 -17.47 -18.60
C GLY A 47 2.27 -16.30 -19.19
N HIS A 48 2.91 -15.50 -20.05
CA HIS A 48 2.26 -14.38 -20.73
C HIS A 48 2.59 -14.40 -22.21
N LYS A 49 1.59 -14.19 -23.06
CA LYS A 49 1.80 -13.97 -24.50
C LYS A 49 2.52 -12.63 -24.72
N GLU A 50 3.24 -12.50 -25.84
CA GLU A 50 4.08 -11.34 -26.18
C GLU A 50 3.32 -10.00 -26.08
N ASN A 51 2.06 -9.98 -26.52
CA ASN A 51 1.22 -8.78 -26.44
C ASN A 51 0.87 -8.47 -24.97
N LYS A 52 1.35 -7.32 -24.47
CA LYS A 52 1.17 -6.78 -23.10
C LYS A 52 1.99 -7.46 -21.99
N LYS A 53 2.94 -8.34 -22.33
CA LYS A 53 3.83 -9.02 -21.36
C LYS A 53 4.44 -8.07 -20.32
N GLN A 54 5.01 -6.94 -20.75
CA GLN A 54 5.64 -5.97 -19.85
C GLN A 54 4.66 -5.31 -18.88
N LEU A 55 3.44 -4.99 -19.33
CA LEU A 55 2.42 -4.39 -18.48
C LEU A 55 1.94 -5.38 -17.41
N ILE A 56 1.75 -6.64 -17.80
CA ILE A 56 1.36 -7.72 -16.88
C ILE A 56 2.47 -7.97 -15.84
N LEU A 57 3.73 -8.02 -16.27
CA LEU A 57 4.88 -8.18 -15.37
C LEU A 57 4.97 -7.04 -14.35
N ARG A 58 4.76 -5.78 -14.78
CA ARG A 58 4.72 -4.62 -13.88
C ARG A 58 3.61 -4.72 -12.84
N ALA A 59 2.40 -5.11 -13.25
CA ALA A 59 1.27 -5.25 -12.35
C ALA A 59 1.47 -6.38 -11.31
N LYS A 60 2.11 -7.49 -11.72
CA LYS A 60 2.48 -8.55 -10.78
C LYS A 60 3.57 -8.11 -9.81
N ALA A 61 4.65 -7.50 -10.30
CA ALA A 61 5.71 -7.00 -9.46
C ALA A 61 5.23 -5.92 -8.48
N ALA A 62 4.27 -5.08 -8.88
CA ALA A 62 3.61 -4.15 -7.97
C ALA A 62 2.88 -4.89 -6.85
N THR A 63 2.10 -5.93 -7.17
CA THR A 63 1.36 -6.74 -6.18
C THR A 63 2.31 -7.44 -5.20
N GLU A 64 3.34 -8.12 -5.71
CA GLU A 64 4.35 -8.83 -4.91
C GLU A 64 5.02 -7.89 -3.90
N ASN A 65 5.44 -6.70 -4.36
CA ASN A 65 6.00 -5.69 -3.47
C ASN A 65 5.00 -5.17 -2.41
N GLY A 66 3.71 -5.16 -2.74
CA GLY A 66 2.66 -4.87 -1.75
C GLY A 66 2.67 -5.87 -0.61
N PHE A 67 2.68 -7.16 -0.95
CA PHE A 67 2.67 -8.24 0.03
C PHE A 67 3.97 -8.33 0.85
N GLU A 68 5.11 -7.92 0.31
CA GLU A 68 6.36 -7.79 1.09
C GLU A 68 6.24 -6.76 2.23
N THR A 69 5.46 -5.69 2.02
CA THR A 69 5.39 -4.56 2.97
C THR A 69 4.16 -4.59 3.87
N ILE A 70 3.14 -5.40 3.55
CA ILE A 70 1.89 -5.43 4.32
C ILE A 70 2.08 -5.90 5.75
N GLY A 71 2.96 -6.88 5.98
CA GLY A 71 3.27 -7.36 7.33
C GLY A 71 3.85 -6.26 8.20
N TYR A 72 4.78 -5.47 7.65
CA TYR A 72 5.40 -4.35 8.36
C TYR A 72 4.38 -3.25 8.70
N PHE A 73 3.45 -2.98 7.79
CA PHE A 73 2.34 -2.03 8.01
C PHE A 73 1.36 -2.51 9.06
N ALA A 74 0.82 -3.73 8.90
CA ALA A 74 -0.20 -4.29 9.80
C ALA A 74 0.33 -4.40 11.23
N ALA A 75 1.56 -4.88 11.39
CA ALA A 75 2.22 -4.96 12.70
C ALA A 75 2.47 -3.56 13.28
N GLY A 76 2.85 -2.57 12.47
CA GLY A 76 3.02 -1.18 12.93
C GLY A 76 1.71 -0.54 13.41
N VAL A 77 0.60 -0.77 12.70
CA VAL A 77 -0.73 -0.33 13.15
C VAL A 77 -1.09 -1.00 14.47
N ALA A 78 -0.95 -2.32 14.58
CA ALA A 78 -1.26 -3.06 15.81
C ALA A 78 -0.40 -2.59 17.00
N ALA A 79 0.91 -2.43 16.80
CA ALA A 79 1.84 -1.98 17.82
C ALA A 79 1.54 -0.56 18.29
N ALA A 80 1.29 0.38 17.38
CA ALA A 80 0.97 1.76 17.74
C ALA A 80 -0.39 1.88 18.46
N ASN A 81 -1.36 1.04 18.10
CA ASN A 81 -2.62 0.91 18.83
C ASN A 81 -2.40 0.39 20.25
N HIS A 82 -1.67 -0.71 20.39
CA HIS A 82 -1.36 -1.31 21.69
C HIS A 82 -0.62 -0.33 22.61
N ALA A 83 0.32 0.44 22.05
CA ALA A 83 1.07 1.45 22.78
C ALA A 83 0.26 2.71 23.16
N GLY A 84 -1.02 2.81 22.78
CA GLY A 84 -1.85 3.96 23.13
C GLY A 84 -1.53 5.23 22.33
N VAL A 85 -0.98 5.11 21.11
CA VAL A 85 -0.76 6.28 20.24
C VAL A 85 -2.11 6.93 19.91
N ARG A 86 -2.16 8.27 19.98
CA ARG A 86 -3.39 9.04 19.73
C ARG A 86 -4.03 8.74 18.36
N ALA A 87 -5.36 8.59 18.35
CA ALA A 87 -6.15 8.22 17.17
C ALA A 87 -5.94 9.14 15.94
N PRO A 88 -5.86 10.48 16.06
CA PRO A 88 -5.59 11.32 14.89
C PRO A 88 -4.27 11.00 14.18
N ALA A 89 -3.22 10.67 14.93
CA ALA A 89 -1.92 10.29 14.36
C ALA A 89 -1.98 8.91 13.71
N LEU A 90 -2.64 7.93 14.35
CA LEU A 90 -2.87 6.60 13.81
C LEU A 90 -3.61 6.68 12.46
N ASN A 91 -4.70 7.46 12.39
CA ASN A 91 -5.49 7.64 11.17
C ASN A 91 -4.68 8.30 10.07
N ALA A 92 -4.00 9.42 10.36
CA ALA A 92 -3.22 10.15 9.37
C ALA A 92 -2.12 9.29 8.75
N LEU A 93 -1.37 8.56 9.57
CA LEU A 93 -0.29 7.68 9.09
C LEU A 93 -0.84 6.49 8.29
N SER A 94 -1.92 5.88 8.77
CA SER A 94 -2.50 4.69 8.13
C SER A 94 -3.16 5.03 6.80
N PHE A 95 -3.94 6.11 6.74
CA PHE A 95 -4.56 6.57 5.50
C PHE A 95 -3.52 7.14 4.53
N GLY A 96 -2.51 7.84 5.03
CA GLY A 96 -1.37 8.28 4.23
C GLY A 96 -0.66 7.11 3.56
N TYR A 97 -0.48 5.99 4.28
CA TYR A 97 0.12 4.78 3.71
C TYR A 97 -0.74 4.18 2.61
N VAL A 98 -2.06 4.03 2.83
CA VAL A 98 -3.00 3.52 1.80
C VAL A 98 -2.99 4.42 0.55
N ALA A 99 -2.95 5.74 0.73
CA ALA A 99 -2.83 6.70 -0.37
C ALA A 99 -1.50 6.53 -1.13
N CYS A 100 -0.37 6.42 -0.41
CA CYS A 100 0.94 6.14 -1.01
C CYS A 100 0.92 4.81 -1.77
N ARG A 101 0.28 3.77 -1.23
CA ARG A 101 0.18 2.47 -1.89
C ARG A 101 -0.62 2.52 -3.18
N THR A 102 -1.71 3.29 -3.18
CA THR A 102 -2.51 3.55 -4.38
C THR A 102 -1.68 4.28 -5.45
N ALA A 103 -0.99 5.35 -5.07
CA ALA A 103 -0.11 6.11 -5.96
C ALA A 103 1.07 5.27 -6.47
N TYR A 104 1.66 4.43 -5.62
CA TYR A 104 2.74 3.52 -5.99
C TYR A 104 2.29 2.52 -7.05
N ASN A 105 1.13 1.89 -6.87
CA ASN A 105 0.57 0.97 -7.86
C ASN A 105 0.34 1.67 -9.20
N VAL A 106 -0.17 2.91 -9.18
CA VAL A 106 -0.35 3.71 -10.40
C VAL A 106 0.99 4.01 -11.08
N ALA A 107 1.98 4.45 -10.30
CA ALA A 107 3.31 4.76 -10.80
C ALA A 107 3.99 3.52 -11.42
N TYR A 108 3.90 2.36 -10.75
CA TYR A 108 4.51 1.11 -11.22
C TYR A 108 3.88 0.63 -12.52
N VAL A 109 2.55 0.58 -12.58
CA VAL A 109 1.85 -0.05 -13.72
C VAL A 109 1.92 0.84 -14.96
N TRP A 110 1.67 2.15 -14.81
CA TRP A 110 1.48 3.05 -15.96
C TRP A 110 2.64 4.03 -16.15
N LEU A 111 3.09 4.73 -15.09
CA LEU A 111 4.09 5.80 -15.25
C LEU A 111 5.49 5.27 -15.54
N GLN A 112 5.84 4.09 -15.01
CA GLN A 112 7.14 3.46 -15.20
C GLN A 112 7.42 3.07 -16.67
N ALA A 113 6.40 3.12 -17.55
CA ALA A 113 6.62 3.01 -18.99
C ALA A 113 7.47 4.16 -19.54
N ASP A 114 7.31 5.36 -18.97
CA ASP A 114 8.11 6.53 -19.29
C ASP A 114 9.38 6.55 -18.43
N ARG A 115 10.55 6.52 -19.08
CA ARG A 115 11.85 6.58 -18.41
C ARG A 115 12.04 7.89 -17.62
N ARG A 116 11.35 8.97 -17.97
CA ARG A 116 11.41 10.25 -17.24
C ARG A 116 10.68 10.20 -15.90
N LEU A 117 9.72 9.28 -15.75
CA LEU A 117 8.86 9.15 -14.57
C LEU A 117 9.17 7.89 -13.74
N CYS A 118 10.17 7.10 -14.12
CA CYS A 118 10.49 5.83 -13.45
C CYS A 118 10.88 5.99 -11.97
N TRP A 119 11.40 7.16 -11.58
CA TRP A 119 11.82 7.48 -10.21
C TRP A 119 10.63 7.73 -9.26
N VAL A 120 9.46 8.12 -9.78
CA VAL A 120 8.26 8.46 -8.99
C VAL A 120 7.88 7.30 -8.09
N ARG A 121 7.94 6.07 -8.62
CA ARG A 121 7.68 4.84 -7.87
C ARG A 121 8.56 4.75 -6.63
N SER A 122 9.87 4.99 -6.75
CA SER A 122 10.82 4.87 -5.64
C SER A 122 10.55 5.94 -4.57
N VAL A 123 10.26 7.17 -4.98
CA VAL A 123 9.95 8.25 -4.03
C VAL A 123 8.66 7.93 -3.25
N VAL A 124 7.59 7.54 -3.94
CA VAL A 124 6.32 7.19 -3.28
C VAL A 124 6.50 5.99 -2.34
N TRP A 125 7.31 5.01 -2.73
CA TRP A 125 7.64 3.87 -1.86
C TRP A 125 8.37 4.30 -0.60
N THR A 126 9.41 5.12 -0.72
CA THR A 126 10.19 5.61 0.42
C THR A 126 9.30 6.39 1.38
N VAL A 127 8.42 7.24 0.87
CA VAL A 127 7.43 7.95 1.71
C VAL A 127 6.50 6.95 2.41
N GLY A 128 5.98 5.96 1.68
CA GLY A 128 5.13 4.92 2.25
C GLY A 128 5.81 4.13 3.38
N ILE A 129 7.06 3.72 3.20
CA ILE A 129 7.85 3.06 4.25
C ILE A 129 8.09 4.01 5.42
N GLY A 130 8.42 5.27 5.17
CA GLY A 130 8.58 6.28 6.22
C GLY A 130 7.33 6.43 7.09
N LEU A 131 6.13 6.34 6.51
CA LEU A 131 4.87 6.37 7.26
C LEU A 131 4.71 5.15 8.17
N ILE A 132 5.03 3.94 7.66
CA ILE A 132 5.02 2.72 8.49
C ILE A 132 6.05 2.83 9.61
N THR A 133 7.28 3.23 9.31
CA THR A 133 8.34 3.40 10.30
C THR A 133 7.94 4.42 11.37
N THR A 134 7.23 5.48 11.00
CA THR A 134 6.70 6.47 11.95
C THR A 134 5.67 5.87 12.91
N LEU A 135 4.84 4.91 12.47
CA LEU A 135 3.95 4.17 13.37
C LEU A 135 4.76 3.42 14.44
N TRP A 136 5.81 2.71 14.02
CA TRP A 136 6.69 1.98 14.93
C TRP A 136 7.44 2.89 15.91
N VAL A 137 8.00 3.99 15.43
CA VAL A 137 8.70 4.97 16.28
C VAL A 137 7.73 5.57 17.30
N LYS A 138 6.51 5.93 16.89
CA LYS A 138 5.50 6.44 17.82
C LYS A 138 5.09 5.39 18.85
N ALA A 139 4.95 4.14 18.45
CA ALA A 139 4.67 3.04 19.37
C ALA A 139 5.78 2.91 20.43
N GLY A 140 7.04 2.87 20.00
CA GLY A 140 8.20 2.79 20.90
C GLY A 140 8.28 3.97 21.86
N ASN A 141 8.13 5.20 21.36
CA ASN A 141 8.15 6.40 22.20
C ASN A 141 7.03 6.43 23.24
N SER A 142 5.83 5.95 22.87
CA SER A 142 4.72 5.85 23.81
C SER A 142 4.97 4.82 24.92
N MET A 143 5.65 3.71 24.62
CA MET A 143 6.00 2.70 25.63
C MET A 143 7.16 3.11 26.54
N LEU A 144 8.10 3.91 26.05
CA LEU A 144 9.17 4.47 26.89
C LEU A 144 8.69 5.56 27.85
N ALA A 145 7.54 6.18 27.55
CA ALA A 145 6.95 7.24 28.36
C ALA A 145 5.90 6.74 29.38
N ALA A 146 5.59 5.44 29.38
CA ALA A 146 4.65 4.77 30.28
C ALA A 146 5.36 4.22 31.51
#